data_AF-A0A815GWD9-F1
#
_entry.id   AF-A0A815GWD9-F1
#
_cell.length_a   1.000
_cell.length_b   1.000
_cell.length_c   1.000
_cell.angle_alpha   90.00
_cell.angle_beta   90.00
_cell.angle_gamma   90.00
#
_symmetry.space_group_name_H-M   'P 1'
#
loop_
_entity.id
_entity.type
_entity.pdbx_description
1 polymer ?
#
loop_
_entity_poly.entity_id
_entity_poly.type
_entity_poly.pdbx_seq_one_letter_code
_entity_poly.pdbx_strand_id
1 'polypeptide(L)'
;MTSSNTLLEPIADIGIACEFAGDIHRANDLWYTLKESQDVGSATTIDRFDLKSFTAHMLNMDNNGQLHQKLLPADAEPANIDPYHRSLILKFVDLLDGDGYSVEKMSGTKTSVHTG
;
A
#
# COMPACT_ATOMS: atom_id res chain seq x y z
N MET A 1 -15.83 45.29 14.62
CA MET A 1 -16.58 44.45 13.66
C MET A 1 -15.56 43.57 12.95
N THR A 2 -15.24 42.42 13.54
CA THR A 2 -14.31 41.43 12.96
C THR A 2 -15.11 40.49 12.08
N SER A 3 -14.84 40.54 10.78
CA SER A 3 -15.42 39.65 9.78
C SER A 3 -15.13 38.20 10.17
N SER A 4 -16.14 37.46 10.61
CA SER A 4 -16.07 36.01 10.75
C SER A 4 -15.91 35.41 9.36
N ASN A 5 -14.66 35.23 8.96
CA ASN A 5 -14.29 34.66 7.68
C ASN A 5 -14.77 33.20 7.69
N THR A 6 -15.85 32.91 6.95
CA THR A 6 -16.41 31.58 6.70
C THR A 6 -15.50 30.74 5.81
N LEU A 7 -14.18 30.85 5.97
CA LEU A 7 -13.23 29.95 5.36
C LEU A 7 -13.12 28.76 6.29
N LEU A 8 -13.39 27.57 5.76
CA LEU A 8 -13.13 26.30 6.44
C LEU A 8 -11.71 26.31 7.00
N GLU A 9 -11.53 25.77 8.21
CA GLU A 9 -10.20 25.58 8.78
C GLU A 9 -9.40 24.65 7.85
N PRO A 10 -8.20 25.08 7.40
CA PRO A 10 -7.38 24.25 6.53
C PRO A 10 -6.85 23.04 7.31
N ILE A 11 -6.85 21.88 6.66
CA ILE A 11 -6.24 20.66 7.20
C ILE A 11 -4.75 20.68 6.86
N ALA A 12 -3.92 20.43 7.86
CA ALA A 12 -2.47 20.32 7.69
C ALA A 12 -2.08 18.84 7.52
N ASP A 13 -1.28 18.57 6.49
CA ASP A 13 -0.59 17.29 6.35
C ASP A 13 0.66 17.32 7.23
N ILE A 14 0.60 16.62 8.37
CA ILE A 14 1.65 16.62 9.38
C ILE A 14 2.66 15.49 9.22
N GLY A 15 2.45 14.62 8.24
CA GLY A 15 3.19 13.37 8.13
C GLY A 15 2.88 12.58 6.86
N ILE A 16 3.85 11.79 6.40
CA ILE A 16 3.68 10.88 5.27
C ILE A 16 4.54 9.62 5.44
N ALA A 17 3.90 8.46 5.27
CA ALA A 17 4.58 7.17 5.08
C ALA A 17 4.13 6.58 3.75
N CYS A 18 5.04 5.93 3.04
CA CYS A 18 4.73 5.38 1.73
C CYS A 18 5.51 4.10 1.45
N GLU A 19 4.97 3.32 0.51
CA GLU A 19 5.63 2.15 -0.06
C GLU A 19 5.26 2.11 -1.55
N PHE A 20 6.25 2.37 -2.41
CA PHE A 20 6.09 2.41 -3.86
C PHE A 20 7.05 1.43 -4.54
N ALA A 21 6.75 1.10 -5.80
CA ALA A 21 7.62 0.28 -6.63
C ALA A 21 9.03 0.90 -6.74
N GLY A 22 10.04 0.05 -6.95
CA GLY A 22 11.44 0.50 -7.02
C GLY A 22 12.13 0.64 -5.67
N ASP A 23 11.69 -0.09 -4.64
CA ASP A 23 12.26 -0.08 -3.28
C ASP A 23 12.16 1.29 -2.58
N ILE A 24 11.05 2.00 -2.82
CA ILE A 24 10.82 3.35 -2.30
C ILE A 24 9.96 3.28 -1.03
N HIS A 25 10.58 3.57 0.11
CA HIS A 25 9.94 3.50 1.44
C HIS A 25 9.84 4.85 2.15
N ARG A 26 10.28 5.94 1.51
CA ARG A 26 10.28 7.30 2.08
C ARG A 26 9.86 8.33 1.05
N ALA A 27 9.19 9.39 1.51
CA ALA A 27 8.73 10.48 0.64
C ALA A 27 9.87 11.18 -0.11
N ASN A 28 11.06 11.32 0.49
CA ASN A 28 12.22 11.88 -0.20
C ASN A 28 12.68 11.00 -1.37
N ASP A 29 12.70 9.68 -1.19
CA ASP A 29 13.13 8.75 -2.23
C ASP A 29 12.14 8.75 -3.40
N LEU A 30 10.84 8.84 -3.08
CA LEU A 30 9.80 9.08 -4.08
C LEU A 30 10.06 10.39 -4.83
N TRP A 31 10.33 11.48 -4.11
CA TRP A 31 10.56 12.78 -4.72
C TRP A 31 11.77 12.79 -5.65
N TYR A 32 12.88 12.16 -5.25
CA TYR A 32 14.04 11.99 -6.11
C TYR A 32 13.71 11.19 -7.37
N THR A 33 13.02 10.06 -7.23
CA THR A 33 12.61 9.20 -8.35
C THR A 33 11.75 9.97 -9.35
N LEU A 34 10.75 10.72 -8.86
CA LEU A 34 9.86 11.53 -9.68
C LEU A 34 10.61 12.65 -10.40
N LYS A 35 11.46 13.37 -9.66
CA LYS A 35 12.25 14.47 -10.20
C LYS A 35 13.18 14.02 -11.32
N GLU A 36 13.83 12.86 -11.15
CA GLU A 36 14.74 12.28 -12.14
C GLU A 36 14.00 11.46 -13.22
N SER A 37 12.66 11.36 -13.15
CA SER A 37 11.82 10.58 -14.07
C SER A 37 12.31 9.14 -14.25
N GLN A 38 12.74 8.51 -13.15
CA GLN A 38 13.32 7.17 -13.18
C GLN A 38 12.24 6.10 -13.39
N ASP A 39 12.44 5.21 -14.36
CA ASP A 39 11.59 4.04 -14.56
C ASP A 39 11.90 2.97 -13.50
N VAL A 40 10.87 2.63 -12.72
CA VAL A 40 10.91 1.61 -11.66
C VAL A 40 10.11 0.36 -12.02
N GLY A 41 9.62 0.27 -13.27
CA GLY A 41 8.88 -0.87 -13.77
C GLY A 41 9.73 -2.15 -13.76
N SER A 42 9.19 -3.22 -13.17
CA SER A 42 9.79 -4.55 -13.20
C SER A 42 8.80 -5.59 -13.72
N ALA A 43 9.32 -6.68 -14.27
CA ALA A 43 8.47 -7.83 -14.60
C ALA A 43 7.84 -8.40 -13.33
N THR A 44 6.62 -8.96 -13.46
CA THR A 44 5.98 -9.70 -12.37
C THR A 44 6.83 -10.89 -11.96
N THR A 45 7.04 -11.04 -10.67
CA THR A 45 7.83 -12.12 -10.09
C THR A 45 6.98 -13.39 -9.98
N ILE A 46 7.61 -14.55 -10.20
CA ILE A 46 6.88 -15.85 -10.26
C ILE A 46 6.31 -16.29 -8.90
N ASP A 47 6.86 -15.77 -7.81
CA ASP A 47 6.35 -15.97 -6.44
C ASP A 47 5.03 -15.22 -6.20
N ARG A 48 4.81 -14.07 -6.86
CA ARG A 48 3.53 -13.35 -6.82
C ARG A 48 2.54 -13.92 -7.82
N PHE A 49 2.95 -14.02 -9.09
CA PHE A 49 2.09 -14.50 -10.16
C PHE A 49 2.90 -14.93 -11.38
N ASP A 50 2.70 -16.19 -11.82
CA ASP A 50 3.32 -16.68 -13.05
C ASP A 50 2.58 -16.15 -14.29
N LEU A 51 2.98 -14.95 -14.71
CA LEU A 51 2.42 -14.31 -15.89
C LEU A 51 2.68 -15.10 -17.18
N LYS A 52 3.80 -15.84 -17.25
CA LYS A 52 4.15 -16.63 -18.45
C LYS A 52 3.23 -17.83 -18.59
N SER A 53 3.00 -18.56 -17.50
CA SER A 53 2.05 -19.68 -17.51
C SER A 53 0.62 -19.19 -17.76
N PHE A 54 0.21 -18.07 -17.15
CA PHE A 54 -1.10 -17.49 -17.40
C PHE A 54 -1.31 -17.10 -18.87
N THR A 55 -0.36 -16.39 -19.46
CA THR A 55 -0.44 -15.97 -20.87
C THR A 55 -0.35 -17.15 -21.82
N ALA A 56 0.48 -18.15 -21.54
CA ALA A 56 0.54 -19.39 -22.30
C ALA A 56 -0.79 -20.16 -22.25
N HIS A 57 -1.50 -20.13 -21.12
CA HIS A 57 -2.81 -20.77 -20.98
C HIS A 57 -3.92 -20.00 -21.71
N MET A 58 -3.90 -18.65 -21.67
CA MET A 58 -4.81 -17.83 -22.48
C MET A 58 -4.61 -18.03 -23.99
N LEU A 59 -3.35 -18.17 -24.43
CA LEU A 59 -3.03 -18.33 -25.85
C LEU A 59 -3.22 -19.78 -26.34
N ASN A 60 -3.23 -20.77 -25.44
CA ASN A 60 -3.47 -22.18 -25.73
C ASN A 60 -4.86 -22.66 -25.25
N MET A 61 -5.91 -21.81 -25.30
CA MET A 61 -7.27 -22.27 -25.01
C MET A 61 -7.72 -23.35 -26.00
N ASP A 62 -7.45 -24.61 -25.68
CA ASP A 62 -8.32 -25.72 -26.02
C ASP A 62 -9.58 -25.65 -25.14
N ASN A 63 -10.71 -26.11 -25.69
CA ASN A 63 -12.07 -25.85 -25.20
C ASN A 63 -12.45 -26.48 -23.85
N ASN A 64 -11.49 -26.76 -22.96
CA ASN A 64 -11.72 -27.58 -21.78
C ASN A 64 -11.83 -26.79 -20.46
N GLY A 65 -11.61 -25.46 -20.49
CA GLY A 65 -12.09 -24.52 -19.47
C GLY A 65 -11.72 -24.80 -18.00
N GLN A 66 -10.69 -25.60 -17.73
CA GLN A 66 -10.31 -25.94 -16.35
C GLN A 66 -9.33 -24.92 -15.78
N LEU A 67 -9.86 -24.00 -14.98
CA LEU A 67 -9.07 -23.14 -14.11
C LEU A 67 -8.57 -23.98 -12.93
N HIS A 68 -7.29 -24.35 -12.94
CA HIS A 68 -6.62 -24.92 -11.77
C HIS A 68 -6.29 -23.81 -10.76
N GLN A 69 -7.31 -23.28 -10.07
CA GLN A 69 -7.08 -22.45 -8.89
C GLN A 69 -6.69 -23.35 -7.73
N LYS A 70 -5.38 -23.58 -7.57
CA LYS A 70 -4.82 -24.12 -6.33
C LYS A 70 -4.92 -23.02 -5.28
N LEU A 71 -6.07 -22.97 -4.60
CA LEU A 71 -6.27 -22.18 -3.39
C LEU A 71 -5.15 -22.53 -2.41
N LEU A 72 -4.41 -21.51 -2.00
CA LEU A 72 -3.27 -21.61 -1.09
C LEU A 72 -3.72 -22.29 0.22
N PRO A 73 -2.86 -23.14 0.84
CA PRO A 73 -3.18 -23.79 2.11
C PRO A 73 -3.37 -22.74 3.22
N ALA A 74 -4.43 -22.94 4.00
CA ALA A 74 -4.88 -22.06 5.07
C ALA A 74 -4.42 -22.61 6.42
N ASP A 75 -3.21 -22.28 6.85
CA ASP A 75 -2.72 -22.61 8.19
C ASP A 75 -1.53 -21.72 8.64
N ALA A 76 -1.79 -20.41 8.73
CA ALA A 76 -1.13 -19.52 9.71
C ALA A 76 -2.02 -18.27 9.92
N GLU A 77 -2.25 -17.86 11.17
CA GLU A 77 -2.99 -16.63 11.51
C GLU A 77 -2.49 -15.36 10.75
N PRO A 78 -1.18 -15.14 10.52
CA PRO A 78 -0.70 -14.05 9.66
C PRO A 78 -0.92 -14.25 8.15
N ALA A 79 -1.24 -15.46 7.67
CA ALA A 79 -1.55 -15.73 6.26
C ALA A 79 -3.02 -15.42 5.91
N ASN A 80 -3.89 -15.26 6.92
CA ASN A 80 -5.31 -14.94 6.73
C ASN A 80 -5.59 -13.43 6.67
N ILE A 81 -4.64 -12.58 7.03
CA ILE A 81 -4.76 -11.14 6.84
C ILE A 81 -4.36 -10.81 5.41
N ASP A 82 -5.23 -10.11 4.69
CA ASP A 82 -4.92 -9.59 3.36
C ASP A 82 -3.58 -8.81 3.40
N PRO A 83 -2.61 -9.13 2.51
CA PRO A 83 -1.32 -8.44 2.46
C PRO A 83 -1.42 -6.91 2.43
N TYR A 84 -2.46 -6.33 1.82
CA TYR A 84 -2.70 -4.89 1.79
C TYR A 84 -3.08 -4.34 3.17
N HIS A 85 -3.96 -5.03 3.92
CA HIS A 85 -4.27 -4.61 5.29
C HIS A 85 -3.04 -4.67 6.20
N ARG A 86 -2.21 -5.70 6.05
CA ARG A 86 -0.97 -5.82 6.81
C ARG A 86 -0.01 -4.67 6.49
N SER A 87 0.15 -4.34 5.21
CA SER A 87 1.02 -3.25 4.77
C SER A 87 0.50 -1.90 5.28
N LEU A 88 -0.81 -1.66 5.21
CA LEU A 88 -1.45 -0.46 5.74
C LEU A 88 -1.17 -0.25 7.24
N ILE A 89 -1.30 -1.30 8.05
CA ILE A 89 -1.01 -1.25 9.49
C ILE A 89 0.46 -0.89 9.72
N LEU A 90 1.38 -1.49 8.96
CA LEU A 90 2.80 -1.18 9.07
C LEU A 90 3.09 0.28 8.69
N LYS A 91 2.50 0.78 7.60
CA LYS A 91 2.66 2.18 7.17
C LYS A 91 2.09 3.17 8.18
N PHE A 92 1.01 2.81 8.87
CA PHE A 92 0.49 3.63 9.95
C PHE A 92 1.48 3.76 11.11
N VAL A 93 2.20 2.69 11.46
CA VAL A 93 3.26 2.75 12.47
C VAL A 93 4.44 3.59 11.98
N ASP A 94 4.91 3.36 10.75
CA ASP A 94 6.00 4.13 10.13
C ASP A 94 5.70 5.64 10.13
N LEU A 95 4.44 6.01 9.86
CA LEU A 95 3.96 7.40 9.89
C LEU A 95 4.10 8.01 11.29
N LEU A 96 3.58 7.33 12.32
CA LEU A 96 3.63 7.85 13.68
C LEU A 96 5.08 8.05 14.14
N ASP A 97 5.93 7.05 13.90
CA ASP A 97 7.34 7.08 14.30
C ASP A 97 8.12 8.18 13.55
N GLY A 98 7.84 8.38 12.26
CA GLY A 98 8.49 9.40 11.43
C GLY A 98 8.24 10.84 11.91
N ASP A 99 7.07 11.10 12.47
CA ASP A 99 6.62 12.44 12.87
C ASP A 99 6.65 12.67 14.40
N GLY A 100 7.28 11.75 15.14
CA GLY A 100 7.49 11.88 16.58
C GLY A 100 6.25 11.61 17.45
N TYR A 101 5.23 10.98 16.87
CA TYR A 101 4.08 10.45 17.60
C TYR A 101 4.37 9.01 18.03
N SER A 102 3.87 8.60 19.19
CA SER A 102 3.96 7.21 19.62
C SER A 102 2.58 6.58 19.61
N VAL A 103 2.50 5.27 19.37
CA VAL A 103 1.23 4.53 19.32
C VAL A 103 0.47 4.67 20.65
N GLU A 104 1.19 4.72 21.77
CA GLU A 104 0.61 4.89 23.11
C GLU A 104 -0.08 6.24 23.27
N LYS A 105 0.50 7.31 22.69
CA LYS A 105 -0.11 8.65 22.72
C LYS A 105 -1.38 8.74 21.87
N MET A 106 -1.51 7.87 20.87
CA MET A 106 -2.68 7.83 19.98
C MET A 106 -3.81 6.96 20.54
N SER A 107 -3.52 6.07 21.48
CA SER A 107 -4.51 5.19 22.09
C SER A 107 -5.58 5.98 22.84
N GLY A 108 -6.86 5.71 22.54
CA GLY A 108 -8.00 6.39 23.16
C GLY A 108 -8.26 7.83 22.67
N THR A 109 -7.50 8.31 21.68
CA THR A 109 -7.74 9.61 21.05
C THR A 109 -8.91 9.55 20.07
N LYS A 110 -9.37 10.72 19.62
CA LYS A 110 -10.43 10.85 18.60
C LYS A 110 -9.88 10.83 17.16
N THR A 111 -8.78 10.10 16.94
CA THR A 111 -8.16 9.97 15.62
C THR A 111 -9.02 9.06 14.73
N SER A 112 -9.41 9.55 13.54
CA SER A 112 -10.11 8.75 12.54
C SER A 112 -9.14 8.13 11.53
N VAL A 113 -9.52 6.99 10.95
CA VAL A 113 -8.78 6.32 9.88
C VAL A 113 -9.68 6.23 8.66
N HIS A 114 -9.17 6.64 7.50
CA HIS A 114 -9.88 6.62 6.22
C HIS A 114 -9.01 5.87 5.20
N THR A 115 -9.55 4.83 4.57
CA THR A 115 -8.83 3.96 3.63
C THR A 115 -9.58 3.88 2.30
N GLY A 116 -8.86 3.63 1.21
CA GLY A 116 -9.42 3.48 -0.14
C GLY A 116 -8.75 2.36 -0.92
#